data_AF-A0A085TS43-F1
#
_entry.id   AF-A0A085TS43-F1
#
_cell.length_a   1.000
_cell.length_b   1.000
_cell.length_c   1.000
_cell.angle_alpha   90.00
_cell.angle_beta   90.00
_cell.angle_gamma   90.00
#
_symmetry.space_group_name_H-M   'P 1'
#
loop_
_entity.id
_entity.type
_entity.pdbx_description
1 polymer ?
#
loop_
_entity_poly.entity_id
_entity_poly.type
_entity_poly.pdbx_seq_one_letter_code
_entity_poly.pdbx_strand_id
1 'polypeptide(L)'
;MFQQPNRIDNVKAMARVAIDALHALPADALRGAERDCDFCERLVINGEVIGEDFRAAGAAILRHLARIEAEERFARELDNAMRQLRDVINSSYRVSVDLGAACATSIERAA
;
A
#
# COMPACT_ATOMS: atom_id res chain seq x y z
N MET A 1 19.01 19.07 -14.77
CA MET A 1 18.67 17.62 -14.78
C MET A 1 17.55 17.40 -13.79
N PHE A 2 16.31 17.24 -14.26
CA PHE A 2 15.22 16.80 -13.39
C PHE A 2 15.38 15.29 -13.21
N GLN A 3 15.87 14.86 -12.05
CA GLN A 3 15.71 13.47 -11.63
C GLN A 3 14.20 13.26 -11.51
N GLN A 4 13.61 12.48 -12.43
CA GLN A 4 12.26 11.96 -12.17
C GLN A 4 12.35 11.25 -10.83
N PRO A 5 11.53 11.61 -9.82
CA PRO A 5 11.47 10.80 -8.61
C PRO A 5 11.18 9.37 -9.06
N ASN A 6 12.08 8.46 -8.69
CA ASN A 6 11.96 7.05 -9.02
C ASN A 6 10.57 6.61 -8.55
N ARG A 7 9.72 6.17 -9.49
CA ARG A 7 8.30 5.87 -9.21
C ARG A 7 8.18 4.87 -8.05
N ILE A 8 9.15 3.97 -7.91
CA ILE A 8 9.25 3.02 -6.80
C ILE A 8 9.48 3.73 -5.47
N ASP A 9 10.36 4.73 -5.42
CA ASP A 9 10.63 5.49 -4.20
C ASP A 9 9.39 6.32 -3.77
N ASN A 10 8.61 6.79 -4.74
CA ASN A 10 7.31 7.40 -4.44
C ASN A 10 6.33 6.38 -3.83
N VAL A 11 6.23 5.16 -4.38
CA VAL A 11 5.38 4.10 -3.78
C VAL A 11 5.87 3.76 -2.37
N LYS A 12 7.18 3.67 -2.13
CA LYS A 12 7.74 3.44 -0.78
C LYS A 12 7.36 4.55 0.21
N ALA A 13 7.43 5.81 -0.23
CA ALA A 13 7.01 6.95 0.60
C ALA A 13 5.51 6.90 0.92
N MET A 14 4.67 6.63 -0.09
CA MET A 14 3.23 6.44 0.11
C MET A 14 2.92 5.28 1.05
N ALA A 15 3.66 4.17 0.95
CA ALA A 15 3.46 3.00 1.79
C ALA A 15 3.75 3.31 3.26
N ARG A 16 4.80 4.07 3.54
CA ARG A 16 5.09 4.55 4.90
C ARG A 16 3.96 5.41 5.44
N VAL A 17 3.48 6.37 4.66
CA VAL A 17 2.33 7.22 5.04
C VAL A 17 1.07 6.39 5.32
N ALA A 18 0.83 5.34 4.53
CA ALA A 18 -0.29 4.43 4.77
C ALA A 18 -0.14 3.65 6.08
N ILE A 19 1.05 3.14 6.40
CA ILE A 19 1.33 2.47 7.68
C ILE A 19 1.17 3.46 8.85
N ASP A 20 1.71 4.67 8.74
CA ASP A 20 1.55 5.70 9.78
C ASP A 20 0.07 6.03 10.02
N ALA A 21 -0.73 6.09 8.95
CA ALA A 21 -2.18 6.30 9.07
C ALA A 21 -2.89 5.13 9.75
N LEU A 22 -2.45 3.88 9.52
CA LEU A 22 -2.97 2.71 10.24
C LEU A 22 -2.59 2.75 11.73
N HIS A 23 -1.37 3.16 12.07
CA HIS A 23 -0.92 3.30 13.45
C HIS A 23 -1.59 4.45 14.21
N ALA A 24 -2.14 5.43 13.49
CA ALA A 24 -2.95 6.49 14.09
C ALA A 24 -4.36 6.03 14.50
N LEU A 25 -4.80 4.85 14.05
CA LEU A 25 -6.10 4.31 14.43
C LEU A 25 -6.09 3.81 15.88
N PRO A 26 -7.26 3.80 16.55
CA PRO A 26 -7.43 3.09 17.81
C PRO A 26 -6.95 1.63 17.72
N ALA A 27 -6.26 1.15 18.75
CA ALA A 27 -5.64 -0.19 18.75
C ALA A 27 -6.66 -1.33 18.56
N ASP A 28 -7.91 -1.12 18.98
CA ASP A 28 -9.02 -2.03 18.80
C ASP A 28 -9.54 -2.08 17.36
N ALA A 29 -9.34 -1.04 16.55
CA ALA A 29 -9.73 -1.02 15.14
C ALA A 29 -8.97 -2.10 14.34
N LEU A 30 -7.72 -2.36 14.69
CA LEU A 30 -6.88 -3.38 14.03
C LEU A 30 -6.99 -4.77 14.66
N ARG A 31 -7.82 -4.94 15.69
CA ARG A 31 -7.99 -6.25 16.34
C ARG A 31 -8.60 -7.24 15.35
N GLY A 32 -7.89 -8.34 15.10
CA GLY A 32 -8.24 -9.35 14.09
C GLY A 32 -7.54 -9.19 12.74
N ALA A 33 -6.79 -8.10 12.53
CA ALA A 33 -5.97 -7.85 11.34
C ALA A 33 -4.49 -7.64 11.67
N GLU A 34 -4.06 -7.91 12.91
CA GLU A 34 -2.71 -7.61 13.40
C GLU A 34 -1.64 -8.29 12.54
N ARG A 35 -1.86 -9.57 12.18
CA ARG A 35 -0.90 -10.31 11.35
C ARG A 35 -0.75 -9.72 9.95
N ASP A 36 -1.86 -9.25 9.35
CA ASP A 36 -1.82 -8.64 8.02
C ASP A 36 -1.11 -7.27 8.10
N CYS A 37 -1.36 -6.49 9.17
CA CYS A 37 -0.65 -5.24 9.45
C CYS A 37 0.86 -5.46 9.66
N ASP A 38 1.25 -6.38 10.53
CA ASP A 38 2.66 -6.71 10.81
C ASP A 38 3.38 -7.18 9.54
N PHE A 39 2.71 -8.03 8.74
CA PHE A 39 3.28 -8.51 7.49
C PHE A 39 3.42 -7.38 6.47
N CYS A 40 2.39 -6.53 6.32
CA CYS A 40 2.43 -5.38 5.44
C CYS A 40 3.55 -4.40 5.85
N GLU A 41 3.69 -4.10 7.14
CA GLU A 41 4.74 -3.22 7.66
C GLU A 41 6.14 -3.79 7.36
N ARG A 42 6.34 -5.09 7.56
CA ARG A 42 7.62 -5.75 7.20
C ARG A 42 7.95 -5.60 5.72
N LEU A 43 6.98 -5.77 4.83
CA LEU A 43 7.19 -5.54 3.39
C LEU A 43 7.56 -4.09 3.09
N VAL A 44 6.93 -3.13 3.78
CA VAL A 44 7.27 -1.69 3.65
C VAL A 44 8.68 -1.40 4.14
N ILE A 45 9.10 -1.96 5.28
CA ILE A 45 10.46 -1.82 5.83
C ILE A 45 11.50 -2.39 4.88
N ASN A 46 11.24 -3.57 4.31
CA ASN A 46 12.10 -4.22 3.33
C ASN A 46 12.08 -3.54 1.95
N GLY A 47 11.13 -2.63 1.71
CA GLY A 47 10.94 -1.97 0.42
C GLY A 47 10.27 -2.83 -0.65
N GLU A 48 9.64 -3.94 -0.26
CA GLU A 48 8.97 -4.94 -1.09
C GLU A 48 7.53 -4.51 -1.47
N VAL A 49 7.36 -3.24 -1.87
CA VAL A 49 6.05 -2.59 -2.03
C VAL A 49 5.42 -2.77 -3.43
N ILE A 50 6.15 -3.36 -4.37
CA ILE A 50 5.69 -3.63 -5.76
C ILE A 50 5.21 -5.08 -5.93
N GLY A 51 5.40 -5.93 -4.91
CA GLY A 51 5.02 -7.33 -4.94
C GLY A 51 3.51 -7.57 -4.82
N GLU A 52 3.09 -8.76 -5.24
CA GLU A 52 1.71 -9.23 -5.03
C GLU A 52 1.40 -9.38 -3.54
N ASP A 53 2.36 -9.86 -2.75
CA ASP A 53 2.22 -10.03 -1.30
C ASP A 53 1.82 -8.72 -0.60
N PHE A 54 2.45 -7.59 -0.96
CA PHE A 54 2.11 -6.28 -0.42
C PHE A 54 0.67 -5.89 -0.77
N ARG A 55 0.28 -6.09 -2.03
CA ARG A 55 -1.08 -5.76 -2.48
C ARG A 55 -2.14 -6.67 -1.82
N ALA A 56 -1.83 -7.95 -1.66
CA ALA A 56 -2.72 -8.92 -1.03
C ALA A 56 -2.92 -8.63 0.46
N ALA A 57 -1.83 -8.36 1.19
CA ALA A 57 -1.87 -7.95 2.59
C ALA A 57 -2.64 -6.63 2.76
N GLY A 58 -2.32 -5.61 1.97
CA GLY A 58 -3.04 -4.34 1.98
C GLY A 58 -4.53 -4.49 1.68
N ALA A 59 -4.91 -5.36 0.73
CA ALA A 59 -6.31 -5.66 0.43
C ALA A 59 -7.03 -6.42 1.55
N ALA A 60 -6.31 -7.25 2.32
CA ALA A 60 -6.85 -7.91 3.51
C ALA A 60 -7.16 -6.89 4.62
N ILE A 61 -6.22 -5.98 4.89
CA ILE A 61 -6.41 -4.88 5.84
C ILE A 61 -7.59 -4.00 5.41
N LEU A 62 -7.70 -3.61 4.13
CA LEU A 62 -8.86 -2.84 3.65
C LEU A 62 -10.20 -3.55 3.88
N ARG A 63 -10.26 -4.87 3.66
CA ARG A 63 -11.47 -5.67 3.91
C ARG A 63 -11.82 -5.73 5.38
N HIS A 64 -10.82 -5.75 6.26
CA HIS A 64 -11.02 -5.66 7.70
C HIS A 64 -11.57 -4.29 8.10
N LEU A 65 -10.90 -3.20 7.70
CA LEU A 65 -11.30 -1.84 8.03
C LEU A 65 -12.72 -1.49 7.55
N ALA A 66 -13.12 -2.00 6.37
CA ALA A 66 -14.44 -1.79 5.82
C ALA A 66 -15.59 -2.41 6.65
N ARG A 67 -15.29 -3.30 7.60
CA ARG A 67 -16.29 -3.93 8.48
C ARG A 67 -16.45 -3.19 9.81
N ILE A 68 -15.60 -2.22 10.09
CA ILE A 68 -15.62 -1.48 11.35
C ILE A 68 -16.76 -0.46 11.26
N GLU A 69 -17.70 -0.54 12.19
CA GLU A 69 -18.63 0.55 12.44
C GLU A 69 -17.87 1.65 13.19
N ALA A 70 -17.50 2.72 12.46
CA ALA A 70 -16.75 3.80 13.06
C ALA A 70 -17.62 4.66 13.96
N GLU A 71 -17.17 4.85 15.20
CA GLU A 71 -17.69 5.93 16.03
C GLU A 71 -17.27 7.29 15.44
N GLU A 72 -18.11 8.30 15.63
CA GLU A 72 -17.93 9.65 15.07
C GLU A 72 -16.54 10.27 15.40
N ARG A 73 -15.92 9.80 16.50
CA ARG A 73 -14.63 10.27 17.00
C ARG A 73 -13.40 9.82 16.20
N PHE A 74 -13.49 8.73 15.45
CA PHE A 74 -12.35 8.21 14.64
C PHE A 74 -12.71 7.91 13.18
N ALA A 75 -13.95 8.19 12.77
CA ALA A 75 -14.42 7.93 11.41
C ALA A 75 -13.57 8.62 10.33
N ARG A 76 -13.03 9.81 10.63
CA ARG A 76 -12.16 10.56 9.70
C ARG A 76 -10.80 9.90 9.56
N GLU A 77 -10.22 9.45 10.66
CA GLU A 77 -8.94 8.75 10.71
C GLU A 77 -9.06 7.41 9.99
N LEU A 78 -10.15 6.68 10.20
CA LEU A 78 -10.45 5.43 9.50
C LEU A 78 -10.55 5.64 7.99
N ASP A 79 -11.36 6.61 7.54
CA ASP A 79 -11.49 6.93 6.11
C ASP A 79 -10.15 7.34 5.50
N ASN A 80 -9.38 8.17 6.21
CA ASN A 80 -8.04 8.57 5.77
C ASN A 80 -7.10 7.36 5.64
N ALA A 81 -7.05 6.48 6.64
CA ALA A 81 -6.22 5.27 6.59
C ALA A 81 -6.62 4.35 5.43
N MET A 82 -7.93 4.11 5.25
CA MET A 82 -8.44 3.33 4.11
C MET A 82 -8.10 3.97 2.77
N ARG A 83 -8.18 5.30 2.67
CA ARG A 83 -7.82 6.02 1.45
C ARG A 83 -6.33 5.92 1.13
N GLN A 84 -5.45 6.21 2.10
CA GLN A 84 -4.00 6.11 1.91
C GLN A 84 -3.59 4.70 1.50
N LEU A 85 -4.16 3.68 2.16
CA LEU A 85 -3.87 2.28 1.85
C LEU A 85 -4.35 1.89 0.45
N ARG A 86 -5.54 2.34 0.04
CA ARG A 86 -6.03 2.12 -1.33
C ARG A 86 -5.16 2.81 -2.38
N ASP A 87 -4.75 4.05 -2.12
CA ASP A 87 -3.94 4.84 -3.04
C ASP A 87 -2.55 4.19 -3.25
N VAL A 88 -1.91 3.68 -2.20
CA VAL A 88 -0.62 2.99 -2.35
C VAL A 88 -0.75 1.63 -3.05
N ILE A 89 -1.80 0.85 -2.79
CA ILE A 89 -2.04 -0.43 -3.49
C ILE A 89 -2.22 -0.18 -5.00
N ASN A 90 -3.02 0.83 -5.35
CA ASN A 90 -3.23 1.21 -6.74
C ASN A 90 -1.93 1.72 -7.41
N SER A 91 -1.13 2.50 -6.69
CA SER A 91 0.16 2.99 -7.17
C SER A 91 1.15 1.83 -7.39
N SER A 92 1.23 0.89 -6.44
CA SER A 92 2.00 -0.36 -6.55
C SER A 92 1.62 -1.16 -7.79
N TYR A 93 0.32 -1.35 -8.03
CA TYR A 93 -0.17 -2.05 -9.21
C TYR A 93 0.24 -1.36 -10.52
N ARG A 94 0.03 -0.04 -10.62
CA ARG A 94 0.40 0.74 -11.81
C ARG A 94 1.89 0.62 -12.13
N VAL A 95 2.75 0.77 -11.11
CA VAL A 95 4.20 0.63 -11.29
C VAL A 95 4.58 -0.80 -11.73
N SER A 96 3.94 -1.83 -11.16
CA SER A 96 4.15 -3.22 -11.59
C SER A 96 3.78 -3.44 -13.05
N VAL A 97 2.65 -2.87 -13.51
CA VAL A 97 2.19 -2.97 -14.90
C VAL A 97 3.14 -2.24 -15.84
N ASP A 98 3.55 -1.01 -15.51
CA ASP A 98 4.49 -0.22 -16.29
C ASP A 98 5.83 -0.94 -16.47
N LEU A 99 6.36 -1.54 -15.39
CA LEU A 99 7.60 -2.32 -15.43
C LEU A 99 7.47 -3.58 -16.30
N GLY A 100 6.33 -4.28 -16.21
CA GLY A 100 6.05 -5.45 -17.07
C GLY A 100 5.97 -5.07 -18.54
N ALA A 101 5.29 -3.98 -18.88
CA ALA A 101 5.18 -3.48 -20.26
C ALA A 101 6.53 -3.00 -20.82
N ALA A 102 7.36 -2.34 -19.99
CA ALA A 102 8.71 -1.93 -20.38
C ALA A 102 9.63 -3.13 -20.65
N CYS A 103 9.47 -4.23 -19.91
CA CYS A 103 10.21 -5.47 -20.13
C CYS A 103 9.80 -6.13 -21.45
N ALA A 104 8.50 -6.24 -21.72
CA ALA A 104 7.98 -6.84 -22.96
C ALA A 104 8.44 -6.08 -24.22
N THR A 105 8.33 -4.75 -24.20
CA THR A 105 8.75 -3.90 -25.34
C THR A 105 10.27 -3.92 -25.57
N SER A 106 11.07 -4.14 -24.53
CA SER A 106 12.53 -4.28 -24.65
C SER A 106 12.91 -5.62 -25.30
N ILE A 107 12.18 -6.69 -25.00
CA ILE A 107 12.37 -8.01 -25.62
C ILE A 107 11.98 -7.96 -27.11
N GLU A 108 10.88 -7.31 -27.46
CA GLU A 108 10.43 -7.16 -28.86
C GLU A 108 11.40 -6.37 -29.74
N ARG A 109 12.18 -5.43 -29.18
CA ARG A 109 13.18 -4.66 -29.93
C ARG A 109 14.53 -5.35 -30.11
N ALA A 110 14.78 -6.41 -29.34
CA ALA A 110 16.03 -7.16 -29.37
C ALA A 110 15.97 -8.42 -30.26
N ALA A 111 14.79 -8.75 -30.78
CA ALA A 111 14.52 -9.86 -31.70
C ALA A 111 14.39 -9.36 -33.15
#